data_AF-A0AAU5S727-F1
#
_entry.id   AF-A0AAU5S727-F1
#
_cell.length_a   1.000
_cell.length_b   1.000
_cell.length_c   1.000
_cell.angle_alpha   90.00
_cell.angle_beta   90.00
_cell.angle_gamma   90.00
#
_symmetry.space_group_name_H-M   'P 1'
#
loop_
_entity.id
_entity.type
_entity.pdbx_description
1 polymer ?
#
loop_
_entity_poly.entity_id
_entity_poly.type
_entity_poly.pdbx_seq_one_letter_code
_entity_poly.pdbx_strand_id
1 'polypeptide(L)'
;MSSAPAEPREPDDRHHPSHEAEPARPPQPAAPTLPAGPAESPESAESAAATSRPAALGRELVEIHDWLRAELAQLRAEVELHLDGRPSPGRQPSRPLTAHCLYFCAALTGHHRAEDAGAFPLLAEEFPQLRPTIEKLAEDHLLVGEIMSRLETVVAGIPATPSDAEARRVRGELDGLAAILESHFTFEEKRIAAALDALPGTGRRTAADLLGTVSPDSR
;
A
#
# COMPACT_ATOMS: atom_id res chain seq x y z
N MET A 1 -31.98 -46.86 37.23
CA MET A 1 -31.90 -48.00 36.28
C MET A 1 -31.49 -47.39 34.94
N SER A 2 -30.17 -47.28 34.70
CA SER A 2 -29.34 -48.26 33.95
C SER A 2 -29.29 -47.86 32.47
N SER A 3 -28.18 -47.71 31.76
CA SER A 3 -26.75 -47.57 32.04
C SER A 3 -26.16 -47.08 30.71
N ALA A 4 -25.26 -46.09 30.73
CA ALA A 4 -24.39 -45.82 29.58
C ALA A 4 -23.25 -46.86 29.57
N PRO A 5 -22.78 -47.35 28.40
CA PRO A 5 -21.56 -48.14 28.35
C PRO A 5 -20.33 -47.24 28.22
N ALA A 6 -19.31 -47.60 29.00
CA ALA A 6 -17.99 -47.00 29.07
C ALA A 6 -17.05 -47.49 27.95
N GLU A 7 -15.98 -46.72 27.74
CA GLU A 7 -14.91 -46.82 26.74
C GLU A 7 -14.17 -48.17 26.64
N PRO A 8 -13.33 -48.30 25.60
CA PRO A 8 -11.95 -48.72 25.83
C PRO A 8 -10.94 -47.66 25.38
N ARG A 9 -10.02 -47.33 26.31
CA ARG A 9 -8.78 -46.59 26.11
C ARG A 9 -7.66 -47.54 25.69
N GLU A 10 -6.93 -47.19 24.62
CA GLU A 10 -5.57 -47.66 24.29
C GLU A 10 -4.89 -46.59 23.39
N PRO A 11 -3.55 -46.59 23.21
CA PRO A 11 -2.52 -46.38 24.20
C PRO A 11 -1.70 -45.09 23.93
N ASP A 12 -0.93 -44.69 24.95
CA ASP A 12 -0.02 -43.55 25.05
C ASP A 12 1.23 -43.74 24.16
N ASP A 13 1.24 -43.13 22.97
CA ASP A 13 2.42 -43.11 22.09
C ASP A 13 3.28 -41.87 22.40
N ARG A 14 4.05 -41.98 23.48
CA ARG A 14 5.13 -41.03 23.81
C ARG A 14 6.25 -41.16 22.80
N HIS A 15 6.14 -40.43 21.70
CA HIS A 15 7.28 -40.22 20.81
C HIS A 15 8.26 -39.25 21.48
N HIS A 16 9.32 -39.81 22.05
CA HIS A 16 10.52 -39.08 22.47
C HIS A 16 11.15 -38.37 21.26
N PRO A 17 11.69 -37.16 21.42
CA PRO A 17 12.38 -36.46 20.35
C PRO A 17 13.73 -37.15 20.09
N SER A 18 13.86 -37.75 18.90
CA SER A 18 15.18 -38.10 18.36
C SER A 18 15.90 -36.79 18.04
N HIS A 19 16.83 -36.40 18.90
CA HIS A 19 17.87 -35.41 18.61
C HIS A 19 18.68 -35.90 17.40
N GLU A 20 18.38 -35.37 16.22
CA GLU A 20 19.32 -35.42 15.11
C GLU A 20 20.51 -34.51 15.46
N ALA A 21 21.67 -35.15 15.64
CA ALA A 21 22.93 -34.48 15.89
C ALA A 21 23.35 -33.69 14.63
N GLU A 22 23.55 -32.38 14.77
CA GLU A 22 24.14 -31.56 13.72
C GLU A 22 25.51 -32.12 13.31
N PRO A 23 25.81 -32.25 12.00
CA PRO A 23 27.14 -32.58 11.55
C PRO A 23 28.11 -31.42 11.84
N ALA A 24 29.23 -31.75 12.49
CA ALA A 24 30.30 -30.81 12.78
C ALA A 24 30.80 -30.12 11.50
N ARG A 25 30.79 -28.78 11.52
CA ARG A 25 31.30 -27.92 10.44
C ARG A 25 32.81 -28.15 10.25
N PRO A 26 33.30 -28.43 9.03
CA PRO A 26 34.74 -28.59 8.79
C PRO A 26 35.49 -27.26 9.02
N PRO A 27 36.77 -27.28 9.43
CA PRO A 27 37.55 -26.08 9.64
C PRO A 27 37.71 -25.31 8.32
N GLN A 28 37.42 -24.01 8.36
CA GLN A 28 37.57 -23.13 7.20
C GLN A 28 39.06 -22.94 6.88
N PRO A 29 39.48 -22.95 5.60
CA PRO A 29 40.84 -22.59 5.23
C PRO A 29 41.10 -21.11 5.52
N ALA A 30 42.32 -20.79 5.95
CA ALA A 30 42.78 -19.43 6.20
C ALA A 30 42.65 -18.58 4.93
N ALA A 31 42.14 -17.36 5.10
CA ALA A 31 42.01 -16.39 4.01
C ALA A 31 43.40 -15.97 3.47
N PRO A 32 43.56 -15.79 2.14
CA PRO A 32 44.77 -15.20 1.61
C PRO A 32 44.82 -13.70 1.96
N THR A 33 45.91 -13.29 2.61
CA THR A 33 46.24 -11.87 2.77
C THR A 33 46.69 -11.31 1.43
N LEU A 34 45.93 -10.36 0.88
CA LEU A 34 46.32 -9.57 -0.29
C LEU A 34 46.87 -8.20 0.17
N PRO A 35 47.82 -7.61 -0.57
CA PRO A 35 48.56 -6.43 -0.13
C PRO A 35 47.71 -5.16 -0.21
N ALA A 36 48.01 -4.21 0.68
CA ALA A 36 47.47 -2.86 0.67
C ALA A 36 47.77 -2.15 -0.67
N GLY A 37 46.72 -1.89 -1.44
CA GLY A 37 46.74 -0.98 -2.60
C GLY A 37 46.67 0.49 -2.16
N PRO A 38 47.03 1.43 -3.05
CA PRO A 38 47.21 2.84 -2.69
C PRO A 38 45.88 3.53 -2.40
N ALA A 39 45.96 4.57 -1.57
CA ALA A 39 44.84 5.38 -1.09
C ALA A 39 43.85 5.75 -2.21
N GLU A 40 42.60 5.32 -2.04
CA GLU A 40 41.50 5.71 -2.92
C GLU A 40 41.06 7.15 -2.61
N SER A 41 40.97 7.95 -3.66
CA SER A 41 40.38 9.29 -3.66
C SER A 41 38.90 9.25 -3.21
N PRO A 42 38.35 10.34 -2.63
CA PRO A 42 37.02 10.35 -2.02
C PRO A 42 35.85 10.25 -3.01
N GLU A 43 36.10 10.14 -4.32
CA GLU A 43 35.06 10.14 -5.36
C GLU A 43 34.35 8.77 -5.51
N SER A 44 34.92 7.68 -5.00
CA SER A 44 34.33 6.33 -5.11
C SER A 44 33.17 6.07 -4.14
N ALA A 45 33.07 6.83 -3.04
CA ALA A 45 32.03 6.65 -2.03
C ALA A 45 30.68 7.29 -2.43
N GLU A 46 30.69 8.28 -3.31
CA GLU A 46 29.47 8.97 -3.77
C GLU A 46 28.71 8.16 -4.85
N SER A 47 29.40 7.22 -5.51
CA SER A 47 28.83 6.35 -6.54
C SER A 47 28.07 5.14 -5.96
N ALA A 48 28.48 4.63 -4.78
CA ALA A 48 27.80 3.52 -4.12
C ALA A 48 26.44 3.89 -3.50
N ALA A 49 26.20 5.17 -3.23
CA ALA A 49 24.91 5.68 -2.74
C ALA A 49 23.87 5.93 -3.84
N ALA A 50 24.26 5.82 -5.12
CA ALA A 50 23.40 6.10 -6.27
C ALA A 50 22.80 4.85 -6.94
N THR A 51 23.21 3.64 -6.54
CA THR A 51 22.93 2.39 -7.29
C THR A 51 21.84 1.49 -6.69
N SER A 52 21.17 1.91 -5.61
CA SER A 52 20.08 1.16 -4.94
C SER A 52 18.67 1.77 -5.14
N ARG A 53 18.52 2.70 -6.09
CA ARG A 53 17.26 3.42 -6.40
C ARG A 53 16.24 2.71 -7.31
N PRO A 54 16.61 1.85 -8.29
CA PRO A 54 15.63 1.36 -9.26
C PRO A 54 14.56 0.50 -8.60
N ALA A 55 14.94 -0.58 -7.89
CA ALA A 55 14.00 -1.49 -7.24
C ALA A 55 13.10 -0.85 -6.16
N ALA A 56 13.31 0.42 -5.78
CA ALA A 56 12.52 1.08 -4.75
C ALA A 56 11.18 1.58 -5.28
N LEU A 57 11.09 2.10 -6.51
CA LEU A 57 9.91 2.85 -6.96
C LEU A 57 8.67 1.98 -7.14
N GLY A 58 8.81 0.77 -7.67
CA GLY A 58 7.70 -0.17 -7.79
C GLY A 58 7.18 -0.62 -6.42
N ARG A 59 8.08 -0.77 -5.43
CA ARG A 59 7.67 -1.06 -4.04
C ARG A 59 6.97 0.13 -3.39
N GLU A 60 7.51 1.34 -3.55
CA GLU A 60 6.92 2.57 -2.99
C GLU A 60 5.50 2.81 -3.53
N LEU A 61 5.26 2.52 -4.82
CA LEU A 61 3.91 2.55 -5.40
C LEU A 61 2.94 1.63 -4.63
N VAL A 62 3.33 0.36 -4.42
CA VAL A 62 2.51 -0.61 -3.69
C VAL A 62 2.29 -0.15 -2.24
N GLU A 63 3.31 0.38 -1.58
CA GLU A 63 3.20 0.87 -0.21
C GLU A 63 2.24 2.07 -0.08
N ILE A 64 2.28 3.00 -1.05
CA ILE A 64 1.32 4.11 -1.15
C ILE A 64 -0.11 3.57 -1.34
N HIS A 65 -0.30 2.61 -2.24
CA HIS A 65 -1.61 2.00 -2.48
C HIS A 65 -2.14 1.26 -1.25
N ASP A 66 -1.30 0.48 -0.57
CA ASP A 66 -1.70 -0.23 0.63
C ASP A 66 -2.12 0.72 1.76
N TRP A 67 -1.41 1.85 1.89
CA TRP A 67 -1.82 2.91 2.81
C TRP A 67 -3.15 3.55 2.40
N LEU A 68 -3.36 3.86 1.11
CA LEU A 68 -4.63 4.40 0.60
C LEU A 68 -5.80 3.43 0.82
N ARG A 69 -5.59 2.13 0.60
CA ARG A 69 -6.56 1.07 0.91
C ARG A 69 -6.94 1.08 2.39
N ALA A 70 -5.94 1.21 3.27
CA ALA A 70 -6.15 1.24 4.72
C ALA A 70 -6.95 2.48 5.16
N GLU A 71 -6.61 3.67 4.67
CA GLU A 71 -7.34 4.90 5.00
C GLU A 71 -8.81 4.83 4.51
N LEU A 72 -9.05 4.33 3.30
CA LEU A 72 -10.42 4.16 2.80
C LEU A 72 -11.21 3.13 3.62
N ALA A 73 -10.59 2.01 4.00
CA ALA A 73 -11.23 1.01 4.87
C ALA A 73 -11.58 1.60 6.24
N GLN A 74 -10.70 2.43 6.80
CA GLN A 74 -10.96 3.12 8.06
C GLN A 74 -12.08 4.15 7.92
N LEU A 75 -12.07 4.97 6.85
CA LEU A 75 -13.15 5.92 6.57
C LEU A 75 -14.51 5.21 6.47
N ARG A 76 -14.56 4.08 5.76
CA ARG A 76 -15.78 3.25 5.66
C ARG A 76 -16.27 2.78 7.02
N ALA A 77 -15.38 2.26 7.86
CA ALA A 77 -15.74 1.82 9.21
C ALA A 77 -16.25 2.98 10.09
N GLU A 78 -15.65 4.16 9.99
CA GLU A 78 -16.10 5.36 10.71
C GLU A 78 -17.48 5.84 10.24
N VAL A 79 -17.73 5.80 8.92
CA VAL A 79 -19.06 6.10 8.36
C VAL A 79 -20.10 5.12 8.87
N GLU A 80 -19.81 3.81 8.83
CA GLU A 80 -20.77 2.80 9.31
C GLU A 80 -21.17 3.02 10.77
N LEU A 81 -20.20 3.32 11.63
CA LEU A 81 -20.48 3.61 13.03
C LEU A 81 -21.33 4.87 13.19
N HIS A 82 -21.06 5.93 12.39
CA HIS A 82 -21.90 7.14 12.38
C HIS A 82 -23.32 6.85 11.91
N LEU A 83 -23.48 6.07 10.83
CA LEU A 83 -24.80 5.71 10.29
C LEU A 83 -25.61 4.86 11.29
N ASP A 84 -24.96 4.01 12.07
CA ASP A 84 -25.59 3.20 13.12
C ASP A 84 -25.82 3.99 14.44
N GLY A 85 -25.46 5.27 14.49
CA GLY A 85 -25.56 6.11 15.70
C GLY A 85 -24.61 5.69 16.83
N ARG A 86 -23.54 4.96 16.49
CA ARG A 86 -22.56 4.43 17.44
C ARG A 86 -21.35 5.35 17.53
N PRO A 87 -20.77 5.54 18.74
CA PRO A 87 -19.49 6.23 18.85
C PRO A 87 -18.40 5.39 18.16
N SER A 88 -17.50 6.05 17.44
CA SER A 88 -16.37 5.36 16.81
C SER A 88 -15.24 5.13 17.82
N PRO A 89 -14.95 3.87 18.23
CA PRO A 89 -13.94 3.59 19.24
C PRO A 89 -12.55 3.88 18.66
N GLY A 90 -11.74 4.67 19.38
CA GLY A 90 -10.40 5.05 18.92
C GLY A 90 -10.37 6.28 18.00
N ARG A 91 -11.52 6.86 17.64
CA ARG A 91 -11.54 8.17 16.97
C ARG A 91 -11.04 9.23 17.94
N GLN A 92 -9.93 9.88 17.59
CA GLN A 92 -9.51 11.07 18.31
C GLN A 92 -10.68 12.08 18.30
N PRO A 93 -11.07 12.65 19.45
CA PRO A 93 -12.18 13.61 19.52
C PRO A 93 -12.03 14.79 18.53
N SER A 94 -10.80 15.04 18.07
CA SER A 94 -10.39 16.16 17.22
C SER A 94 -10.51 15.95 15.71
N ARG A 95 -10.79 14.74 15.18
CA ARG A 95 -10.86 14.52 13.72
C ARG A 95 -12.29 14.26 13.24
N PRO A 96 -13.01 15.28 12.73
CA PRO A 96 -14.30 15.10 12.04
C PRO A 96 -14.23 14.08 10.89
N LEU A 97 -15.34 13.39 10.61
CA LEU A 97 -15.45 12.41 9.52
C LEU A 97 -15.17 13.07 8.18
N THR A 98 -15.68 14.29 8.02
CA THR A 98 -15.41 15.16 6.88
C THR A 98 -13.93 15.50 6.74
N ALA A 99 -13.22 15.73 7.85
CA ALA A 99 -11.78 15.99 7.81
C ALA A 99 -10.98 14.75 7.38
N HIS A 100 -11.40 13.55 7.78
CA HIS A 100 -10.80 12.31 7.30
C HIS A 100 -11.06 12.11 5.80
N CYS A 101 -12.30 12.26 5.35
CA CYS A 101 -12.65 12.18 3.94
C CYS A 101 -11.83 13.16 3.08
N LEU A 102 -11.72 14.41 3.50
CA LEU A 102 -10.94 15.43 2.76
C LEU A 102 -9.45 15.10 2.73
N TYR A 103 -8.90 14.56 3.82
CA TYR A 103 -7.51 14.14 3.87
C TYR A 103 -7.25 12.98 2.90
N PHE A 104 -8.08 11.93 2.93
CA PHE A 104 -8.00 10.81 1.99
C PHE A 104 -8.11 11.32 0.54
N CYS A 105 -9.09 12.19 0.26
CA CYS A 105 -9.28 12.75 -1.07
C CYS A 105 -8.07 13.56 -1.56
N ALA A 106 -7.49 14.39 -0.69
CA ALA A 106 -6.31 15.17 -1.01
C ALA A 106 -5.08 14.28 -1.27
N ALA A 107 -4.89 13.23 -0.46
CA ALA A 107 -3.77 12.31 -0.61
C ALA A 107 -3.85 11.52 -1.93
N LEU A 108 -5.01 10.91 -2.22
CA LEU A 108 -5.24 10.18 -3.47
C LEU A 108 -5.11 11.08 -4.71
N THR A 109 -5.66 12.29 -4.65
CA THR A 109 -5.51 13.28 -5.74
C THR A 109 -4.05 13.67 -5.95
N GLY A 110 -3.29 13.86 -4.86
CA GLY A 110 -1.88 14.21 -4.94
C GLY A 110 -1.03 13.09 -5.56
N HIS A 111 -1.32 11.85 -5.19
CA HIS A 111 -0.71 10.65 -5.74
C HIS A 111 -0.95 10.53 -7.26
N HIS A 112 -2.21 10.50 -7.72
CA HIS A 112 -2.53 10.40 -9.15
C HIS A 112 -1.93 11.55 -9.97
N ARG A 113 -1.94 12.78 -9.44
CA ARG A 113 -1.32 13.93 -10.13
C ARG A 113 0.19 13.77 -10.29
N ALA A 114 0.87 13.21 -9.28
CA ALA A 114 2.30 12.96 -9.36
C ALA A 114 2.63 11.89 -10.41
N GLU A 115 1.80 10.87 -10.52
CA GLU A 115 1.95 9.83 -11.55
C GLU A 115 1.74 10.40 -12.94
N ASP A 116 0.61 11.08 -13.16
CA ASP A 116 0.24 11.69 -14.44
C ASP A 116 1.30 12.66 -14.96
N ALA A 117 1.86 13.50 -14.06
CA ALA A 117 2.83 14.53 -14.41
C ALA A 117 4.29 14.06 -14.34
N GLY A 118 4.56 12.95 -13.64
CA GLY A 118 5.89 12.52 -13.23
C GLY A 118 6.24 11.13 -13.73
N ALA A 119 5.67 10.09 -13.13
CA ALA A 119 6.01 8.70 -13.43
C ALA A 119 5.59 8.26 -14.84
N PHE A 120 4.36 8.57 -15.24
CA PHE A 120 3.80 8.11 -16.51
C PHE A 120 4.55 8.62 -17.75
N PRO A 121 4.92 9.91 -17.85
CA PRO A 121 5.74 10.39 -18.97
C PRO A 121 7.07 9.65 -19.10
N LEU A 122 7.73 9.34 -17.98
CA LEU A 122 8.99 8.61 -18.00
C LEU A 122 8.83 7.16 -18.46
N LEU A 123 7.82 6.48 -17.94
CA LEU A 123 7.51 5.12 -18.36
C LEU A 123 7.14 5.07 -19.85
N ALA A 124 6.42 6.07 -20.37
CA ALA A 124 6.05 6.15 -21.78
C ALA A 124 7.24 6.47 -22.72
N GLU A 125 8.28 7.13 -22.21
CA GLU A 125 9.53 7.40 -22.92
C GLU A 125 10.44 6.16 -22.93
N GLU A 126 10.69 5.56 -21.76
CA GLU A 126 11.59 4.41 -21.61
C GLU A 126 10.97 3.10 -22.13
N PHE A 127 9.67 2.91 -21.92
CA PHE A 127 8.93 1.71 -22.32
C PHE A 127 7.74 2.07 -23.22
N PRO A 128 7.95 2.43 -24.50
CA PRO A 128 6.88 2.87 -25.40
C PRO A 128 5.70 1.88 -25.52
N GLN A 129 5.93 0.59 -25.30
CA GLN A 129 4.90 -0.45 -25.27
C GLN A 129 3.88 -0.27 -24.14
N LEU A 130 4.20 0.48 -23.07
CA LEU A 130 3.29 0.77 -21.97
C LEU A 130 2.33 1.93 -22.25
N ARG A 131 2.53 2.71 -23.33
CA ARG A 131 1.68 3.88 -23.65
C ARG A 131 0.18 3.60 -23.60
N PRO A 132 -0.35 2.51 -24.21
CA PRO A 132 -1.79 2.21 -24.12
C PRO A 132 -2.25 1.87 -22.70
N THR A 133 -1.36 1.33 -21.87
CA THR A 133 -1.68 1.05 -20.46
C THR A 133 -1.70 2.34 -19.64
N ILE A 134 -0.74 3.22 -19.87
CA ILE A 134 -0.64 4.54 -19.23
C ILE A 134 -1.82 5.43 -19.60
N GLU A 135 -2.21 5.46 -20.88
CA GLU A 135 -3.41 6.19 -21.34
C GLU A 135 -4.66 5.72 -20.60
N LYS A 136 -4.81 4.40 -20.43
CA LYS A 136 -5.92 3.83 -19.66
C LYS A 136 -5.87 4.19 -18.17
N LEU A 137 -4.69 4.18 -17.54
CA LEU A 137 -4.55 4.58 -16.14
C LEU A 137 -4.91 6.06 -15.94
N ALA A 138 -4.50 6.93 -16.85
CA ALA A 138 -4.89 8.34 -16.83
C ALA A 138 -6.40 8.55 -17.02
N GLU A 139 -7.06 7.74 -17.86
CA GLU A 139 -8.53 7.73 -17.95
C GLU A 139 -9.19 7.28 -16.64
N ASP A 140 -8.66 6.24 -16.00
CA ASP A 140 -9.14 5.79 -14.69
C ASP A 140 -8.97 6.90 -13.63
N HIS A 141 -7.86 7.66 -13.64
CA HIS A 141 -7.62 8.78 -12.73
C HIS A 141 -8.69 9.88 -12.85
N LEU A 142 -9.12 10.21 -14.08
CA LEU A 142 -10.21 11.18 -14.31
C LEU A 142 -11.53 10.67 -13.71
N LEU A 143 -11.88 9.41 -13.98
CA LEU A 143 -13.11 8.79 -13.45
C LEU A 143 -13.10 8.76 -11.92
N VAL A 144 -11.98 8.35 -11.32
CA VAL A 144 -11.81 8.31 -9.87
C VAL A 144 -11.94 9.72 -9.27
N GLY A 145 -11.33 10.73 -9.89
CA GLY A 145 -11.44 12.13 -9.44
C GLY A 145 -12.89 12.64 -9.42
N GLU A 146 -13.71 12.26 -10.40
CA GLU A 146 -15.13 12.59 -10.41
C GLU A 146 -15.91 11.89 -9.28
N ILE A 147 -15.61 10.62 -9.01
CA ILE A 147 -16.22 9.86 -7.91
C ILE A 147 -15.83 10.48 -6.56
N MET A 148 -14.56 10.83 -6.37
CA MET A 148 -14.07 11.46 -5.14
C MET A 148 -14.75 12.80 -4.87
N SER A 149 -14.92 13.64 -5.90
CA SER A 149 -15.64 14.92 -5.79
C SER A 149 -17.09 14.73 -5.32
N ARG A 150 -17.75 13.66 -5.80
CA ARG A 150 -19.09 13.28 -5.31
C ARG A 150 -19.04 12.79 -3.88
N LEU A 151 -18.06 11.96 -3.51
CA LEU A 151 -17.91 11.42 -2.16
C LEU A 151 -17.79 12.54 -1.12
N GLU A 152 -16.96 13.56 -1.38
CA GLU A 152 -16.83 14.72 -0.48
C GLU A 152 -18.17 15.37 -0.18
N THR A 153 -19.00 15.56 -1.23
CA THR A 153 -20.34 16.13 -1.09
C THR A 153 -21.25 15.21 -0.28
N VAL A 154 -21.19 13.89 -0.53
CA VAL A 154 -21.99 12.90 0.19
C VAL A 154 -21.63 12.88 1.68
N VAL A 155 -20.34 12.82 2.02
CA VAL A 155 -19.87 12.75 3.40
C VAL A 155 -20.12 14.06 4.15
N ALA A 156 -19.92 15.21 3.52
CA ALA A 156 -20.23 16.52 4.12
C ALA A 156 -21.73 16.71 4.37
N GLY A 157 -22.59 16.05 3.58
CA GLY A 157 -24.04 16.13 3.68
C GLY A 157 -24.69 15.13 4.63
N ILE A 158 -23.93 14.24 5.29
CA ILE A 158 -24.52 13.24 6.20
C ILE A 158 -25.14 13.96 7.42
N PRO A 159 -26.46 13.86 7.65
CA PRO A 159 -27.08 14.45 8.82
C PRO A 159 -26.67 13.72 10.10
N ALA A 160 -26.90 14.35 11.26
CA ALA A 160 -26.65 13.72 12.55
C ALA A 160 -27.50 12.46 12.79
N THR A 161 -28.69 12.41 12.19
CA THR A 161 -29.63 11.29 12.24
C THR A 161 -30.12 10.96 10.83
N PRO A 162 -29.36 10.16 10.04
CA PRO A 162 -29.74 9.81 8.67
C PRO A 162 -30.92 8.84 8.65
N SER A 163 -31.77 8.99 7.65
CA SER A 163 -32.77 7.99 7.30
C SER A 163 -32.12 6.75 6.69
N ASP A 164 -32.82 5.60 6.71
CA ASP A 164 -32.31 4.37 6.11
C ASP A 164 -31.96 4.52 4.62
N ALA A 165 -32.69 5.38 3.90
CA ALA A 165 -32.44 5.64 2.48
C ALA A 165 -31.13 6.41 2.28
N GLU A 166 -30.86 7.42 3.11
CA GLU A 166 -29.60 8.17 3.09
C GLU A 166 -28.43 7.28 3.50
N ALA A 167 -28.59 6.48 4.56
CA ALA A 167 -27.57 5.54 5.00
C ALA A 167 -27.21 4.52 3.91
N ARG A 168 -28.21 3.93 3.24
CA ARG A 168 -27.98 3.02 2.09
C ARG A 168 -27.26 3.72 0.93
N ARG A 169 -27.61 4.98 0.66
CA ARG A 169 -26.95 5.74 -0.41
C ARG A 169 -25.48 5.98 -0.10
N VAL A 170 -25.16 6.44 1.11
CA VAL A 170 -23.77 6.70 1.54
C VAL A 170 -22.93 5.41 1.45
N ARG A 171 -23.47 4.29 1.95
CA ARG A 171 -22.86 2.96 1.83
C ARG A 171 -22.52 2.60 0.38
N GLY A 172 -23.49 2.72 -0.51
CA GLY A 172 -23.31 2.37 -1.93
C GLY A 172 -22.23 3.19 -2.62
N GLU A 173 -22.12 4.49 -2.32
CA GLU A 173 -21.09 5.36 -2.90
C GLU A 173 -19.68 4.97 -2.43
N LEU A 174 -19.53 4.68 -1.12
CA LEU A 174 -18.25 4.25 -0.55
C LEU A 174 -17.83 2.85 -1.01
N ASP A 175 -18.78 1.91 -1.07
CA ASP A 175 -18.52 0.54 -1.56
C ASP A 175 -18.14 0.55 -3.05
N GLY A 176 -18.83 1.39 -3.83
CA GLY A 176 -18.51 1.60 -5.24
C GLY A 176 -17.10 2.17 -5.44
N LEU A 177 -16.75 3.21 -4.69
CA LEU A 177 -15.39 3.78 -4.74
C LEU A 177 -14.33 2.73 -4.34
N ALA A 178 -14.56 2.00 -3.25
CA ALA A 178 -13.62 0.98 -2.78
C ALA A 178 -13.40 -0.13 -3.83
N ALA A 179 -14.46 -0.59 -4.50
CA ALA A 179 -14.34 -1.59 -5.55
C ALA A 179 -13.58 -1.06 -6.78
N ILE A 180 -13.81 0.19 -7.17
CA ILE A 180 -13.14 0.83 -8.30
C ILE A 180 -11.65 1.03 -8.00
N LEU A 181 -11.31 1.57 -6.83
CA LEU A 181 -9.92 1.77 -6.42
C LEU A 181 -9.16 0.45 -6.27
N GLU A 182 -9.79 -0.58 -5.70
CA GLU A 182 -9.16 -1.89 -5.59
C GLU A 182 -8.82 -2.47 -6.98
N SER A 183 -9.74 -2.35 -7.94
CA SER A 183 -9.50 -2.76 -9.32
C SER A 183 -8.40 -1.94 -9.99
N HIS A 184 -8.40 -0.63 -9.76
CA HIS A 184 -7.45 0.32 -10.34
C HIS A 184 -6.03 0.07 -9.81
N PHE A 185 -5.82 0.11 -8.49
CA PHE A 185 -4.53 -0.15 -7.86
C PHE A 185 -3.97 -1.53 -8.25
N THR A 186 -4.80 -2.57 -8.19
CA THR A 186 -4.38 -3.93 -8.59
C THR A 186 -3.94 -3.98 -10.05
N PHE A 187 -4.64 -3.26 -10.94
CA PHE A 187 -4.28 -3.23 -12.35
C PHE A 187 -2.95 -2.50 -12.56
N GLU A 188 -2.79 -1.33 -11.95
CA GLU A 188 -1.58 -0.53 -12.05
C GLU A 188 -0.35 -1.26 -11.53
N GLU A 189 -0.39 -1.74 -10.27
CA GLU A 189 0.72 -2.47 -9.64
C GLU A 189 1.22 -3.61 -10.52
N LYS A 190 0.28 -4.41 -11.07
CA LYS A 190 0.61 -5.54 -11.95
C LYS A 190 1.24 -5.11 -13.26
N ARG A 191 0.94 -3.91 -13.74
CA ARG A 191 1.33 -3.46 -15.08
C ARG A 191 2.59 -2.63 -15.09
N ILE A 192 2.81 -1.80 -14.07
CA ILE A 192 3.88 -0.78 -14.12
C ILE A 192 4.91 -0.90 -13.01
N ALA A 193 4.65 -1.61 -11.89
CA ALA A 193 5.60 -1.64 -10.76
C ALA A 193 6.99 -2.15 -11.16
N ALA A 194 7.05 -3.25 -11.94
CA ALA A 194 8.33 -3.77 -12.43
C ALA A 194 9.02 -2.83 -13.44
N ALA A 195 8.25 -2.04 -14.18
CA ALA A 195 8.80 -1.05 -15.12
C ALA A 195 9.34 0.17 -14.39
N LEU A 196 8.67 0.63 -13.33
CA LEU A 196 9.18 1.64 -12.40
C LEU A 196 10.52 1.20 -11.81
N ASP A 197 10.61 -0.07 -11.42
CA ASP A 197 11.84 -0.66 -10.89
C ASP A 197 12.99 -0.72 -11.90
N ALA A 198 12.67 -0.67 -13.19
CA ALA A 198 13.62 -0.74 -14.30
C ALA A 198 13.98 0.64 -14.87
N LEU A 199 13.40 1.74 -14.36
CA LEU A 199 13.73 3.07 -14.84
C LEU A 199 15.22 3.38 -14.63
N PRO A 200 15.94 3.85 -15.66
CA PRO A 200 17.30 4.34 -15.49
C PRO A 200 17.26 5.56 -14.55
N GLY A 201 18.32 5.72 -13.75
CA GLY A 201 18.36 6.66 -12.62
C GLY A 201 17.60 7.96 -12.86
N THR A 202 16.60 8.24 -12.03
CA THR A 202 15.56 9.29 -12.21
C THR A 202 16.07 10.75 -12.20
N GLY A 203 17.38 10.94 -12.24
CA GLY A 203 18.05 12.23 -12.05
C GLY A 203 17.92 12.73 -10.62
N ARG A 204 17.56 14.00 -10.43
CA ARG A 204 17.28 14.60 -9.10
C ARG A 204 15.88 14.30 -8.55
N ARG A 205 15.02 13.61 -9.32
CA ARG A 205 13.62 13.35 -8.92
C ARG A 205 13.55 12.26 -7.85
N THR A 206 12.75 12.53 -6.84
CA THR A 206 12.48 11.65 -5.71
C THR A 206 11.23 10.79 -5.94
N ALA A 207 11.01 9.75 -5.13
CA ALA A 207 9.75 8.99 -5.15
C ALA A 207 8.55 9.91 -4.89
N ALA A 208 8.70 10.87 -3.98
CA ALA A 208 7.70 11.89 -3.69
C ALA A 208 7.31 12.73 -4.93
N ASP A 209 8.27 13.05 -5.81
CA ASP A 209 7.99 13.80 -7.04
C ASP A 209 7.25 12.95 -8.09
N LEU A 210 7.42 11.63 -8.05
CA LEU A 210 6.93 10.70 -9.08
C LEU A 210 5.63 10.01 -8.71
N LEU A 211 5.43 9.73 -7.42
CA LEU A 211 4.30 8.96 -6.89
C LEU A 211 3.52 9.76 -5.85
N GLY A 212 3.96 10.98 -5.51
CA GLY A 212 3.39 11.78 -4.46
C GLY A 212 3.90 11.39 -3.07
N THR A 213 3.59 12.22 -2.08
CA THR A 213 3.87 11.91 -0.67
C THR A 213 2.61 11.42 0.02
N VAL A 214 2.68 10.24 0.60
CA VAL A 214 1.77 9.86 1.70
C VAL A 214 2.52 10.16 2.99
N SER A 215 2.05 11.14 3.77
CA SER A 215 2.73 11.48 5.03
C SER A 215 2.07 10.68 6.16
N PRO A 216 2.72 9.65 6.73
CA PRO A 216 2.17 8.88 7.84
C PRO A 216 2.18 9.64 9.17
N ASP A 217 2.86 10.79 9.26
CA ASP A 217 3.13 11.53 10.50
C ASP A 217 2.09 12.60 10.86
N SER A 218 0.90 12.57 10.26
CA SER A 218 -0.23 13.41 10.70
C SER A 218 -1.10 12.66 11.72
N ARG A 219 -0.51 12.23 12.85
CA ARG A 219 -1.21 11.63 14.00
C ARG A 219 -1.18 12.53 15.21
#